data_AF-A0A1M6SDG8-F1
#
_entry.id   AF-A0A1M6SDG8-F1
#
_cell.length_a   1.000
_cell.length_b   1.000
_cell.length_c   1.000
_cell.angle_alpha   90.00
_cell.angle_beta   90.00
_cell.angle_gamma   90.00
#
_symmetry.space_group_name_H-M   'P 1'
#
loop_
_entity.id
_entity.type
_entity.pdbx_description
1 polymer ?
#
loop_
_entity_poly.entity_id
_entity_poly.type
_entity_poly.pdbx_seq_one_letter_code
_entity_poly.pdbx_strand_id
1 'polypeptide(L)'
;MAEEKKEIENLREKIRQTFQDVANEKGYGFDDSRKSFSIYSKRWHSVEFRFQWIKNHYVVKFVGYDSEGKWKASQAIVSIWTYADAIEFLAAFKILFDMPAKRKIK
;
A
#
# COMPACT_ATOMS: atom_id res chain seq x y z
N MET A 1 5.09 25.76 11.85
CA MET A 1 4.10 25.70 10.76
C MET A 1 4.70 25.45 9.38
N ALA A 2 5.75 26.16 8.93
CA ALA A 2 6.37 25.90 7.62
C ALA A 2 7.24 24.62 7.60
N GLU A 3 7.95 24.38 8.71
CA GLU A 3 8.87 23.25 8.86
C GLU A 3 8.15 21.90 8.98
N GLU A 4 7.12 21.84 9.82
CA GLU A 4 6.23 20.68 9.97
C GLU A 4 5.53 20.28 8.67
N LYS A 5 5.06 21.25 7.87
CA LYS A 5 4.48 20.97 6.54
C LYS A 5 5.50 20.36 5.58
N LYS A 6 6.74 20.85 5.61
CA LYS A 6 7.83 20.36 4.77
C LYS A 6 8.22 18.94 5.15
N GLU A 7 8.23 18.63 6.45
CA GLU A 7 8.51 17.30 6.97
C GLU A 7 7.42 16.29 6.58
N ILE A 8 6.14 16.68 6.69
CA ILE A 8 5.01 15.87 6.23
C ILE A 8 5.09 15.57 4.73
N GLU A 9 5.43 16.56 3.90
CA GLU A 9 5.54 16.35 2.45
C GLU A 9 6.72 15.43 2.12
N ASN A 10 7.88 15.61 2.75
CA ASN A 10 9.02 14.70 2.60
C ASN A 10 8.69 13.26 3.00
N LEU A 11 7.91 13.07 4.08
CA LEU A 11 7.50 11.75 4.55
C LEU A 11 6.51 11.11 3.59
N ARG A 12 5.53 11.87 3.09
CA ARG A 12 4.60 11.41 2.06
C ARG A 12 5.36 10.96 0.81
N GLU A 13 6.39 11.70 0.42
CA GLU A 13 7.22 11.38 -0.73
C GLU A 13 8.04 10.10 -0.53
N LYS A 14 8.57 9.87 0.68
CA LYS A 14 9.24 8.58 1.02
C LYS A 14 8.29 7.39 0.96
N ILE A 15 7.06 7.56 1.48
CA ILE A 15 6.02 6.53 1.39
C ILE A 15 5.72 6.25 -0.09
N ARG A 16 5.48 7.29 -0.89
CA ARG A 16 5.24 7.18 -2.33
C ARG A 16 6.35 6.41 -3.04
N GLN A 17 7.61 6.78 -2.80
CA GLN A 17 8.76 6.13 -3.41
C GLN A 17 8.84 4.64 -3.04
N THR A 18 8.62 4.31 -1.76
CA THR A 18 8.63 2.92 -1.28
C THR A 18 7.57 2.08 -2.00
N PHE A 19 6.36 2.62 -2.21
CA PHE A 19 5.32 1.93 -2.97
C PHE A 19 5.71 1.71 -4.42
N GLN A 20 6.27 2.74 -5.05
CA GLN A 20 6.71 2.68 -6.44
C GLN A 20 7.81 1.63 -6.63
N ASP A 21 8.77 1.55 -5.70
CA ASP A 21 9.86 0.59 -5.76
C ASP A 21 9.34 -0.84 -5.63
N VAL A 22 8.46 -1.11 -4.66
CA VAL A 22 7.81 -2.43 -4.51
C VAL A 22 7.00 -2.78 -5.75
N ALA A 23 6.26 -1.82 -6.32
CA ALA A 23 5.50 -2.05 -7.53
C ALA A 23 6.40 -2.43 -8.71
N ASN A 24 7.51 -1.71 -8.89
CA ASN A 24 8.48 -1.98 -9.96
C ASN A 24 9.15 -3.35 -9.79
N GLU A 25 9.66 -3.65 -8.58
CA GLU A 25 10.33 -4.93 -8.27
C GLU A 25 9.44 -6.15 -8.53
N LYS A 26 8.12 -6.01 -8.30
CA LYS A 26 7.15 -7.11 -8.41
C LYS A 26 6.36 -7.11 -9.73
N GLY A 27 6.54 -6.11 -10.58
CA GLY A 27 5.77 -5.93 -11.81
C GLY A 27 4.30 -5.61 -11.57
N TYR A 28 4.01 -4.84 -10.52
CA TYR A 28 2.68 -4.37 -10.16
C TYR A 28 2.43 -2.95 -10.68
N GLY A 29 1.16 -2.61 -10.84
CA GLY A 29 0.72 -1.24 -11.02
C GLY A 29 0.76 -0.48 -9.70
N PHE A 30 1.08 0.81 -9.80
CA PHE A 30 1.01 1.75 -8.70
C PHE A 30 0.02 2.85 -9.05
N ASP A 31 -0.89 3.16 -8.13
CA ASP A 31 -1.81 4.28 -8.24
C ASP A 31 -1.58 5.24 -7.07
N ASP A 32 -1.18 6.47 -7.42
CA ASP A 32 -1.00 7.58 -6.50
C ASP A 32 -2.12 8.60 -6.70
N SER A 33 -2.86 8.83 -5.63
CA SER A 33 -3.87 9.85 -5.54
C SER A 33 -3.58 10.75 -4.34
N ARG A 34 -4.12 11.97 -4.37
CA ARG A 34 -3.89 12.99 -3.33
C ARG A 34 -4.09 12.52 -1.88
N LYS A 35 -4.91 11.48 -1.66
CA LYS A 35 -5.20 10.90 -0.34
C LYS A 35 -4.99 9.40 -0.26
N SER A 36 -4.48 8.74 -1.30
CA SER A 36 -4.24 7.31 -1.21
C SER A 36 -3.17 6.80 -2.14
N PHE A 37 -2.47 5.77 -1.67
CA PHE A 37 -1.53 4.98 -2.44
C PHE A 37 -2.07 3.55 -2.56
N SER A 38 -2.00 2.97 -3.76
CA SER A 38 -2.41 1.58 -3.99
C SER A 38 -1.39 0.87 -4.86
N ILE A 39 -1.09 -0.39 -4.52
CA ILE A 39 -0.28 -1.30 -5.36
C ILE A 39 -1.19 -2.44 -5.78
N TYR A 40 -1.19 -2.75 -7.08
CA TYR A 40 -2.07 -3.78 -7.62
C TYR A 40 -1.43 -4.63 -8.72
N SER A 41 -1.74 -5.92 -8.76
CA SER A 41 -1.34 -6.82 -9.83
C SER A 41 -2.55 -7.16 -10.72
N LYS A 42 -2.51 -6.75 -11.99
CA LYS A 42 -3.50 -7.24 -12.96
C LYS A 42 -3.34 -8.73 -13.29
N ARG A 43 -2.14 -9.29 -13.05
CA ARG A 43 -1.79 -10.67 -13.43
C ARG A 43 -2.23 -11.69 -12.40
N TRP A 44 -2.26 -11.31 -11.14
CA TRP A 44 -2.60 -12.18 -10.03
C TRP A 44 -3.82 -11.59 -9.33
N HIS A 45 -4.92 -12.33 -9.22
CA HIS A 45 -6.03 -11.98 -8.31
C HIS A 45 -5.59 -12.13 -6.84
N SER A 46 -4.49 -11.50 -6.47
CA SER A 46 -3.91 -11.53 -5.13
C SER A 46 -4.50 -10.42 -4.27
N VAL A 47 -4.42 -10.62 -2.95
CA VAL A 47 -4.77 -9.63 -1.95
C VAL A 47 -3.80 -8.45 -2.06
N GLU A 48 -4.33 -7.28 -2.39
CA GLU A 48 -3.60 -6.03 -2.55
C GLU A 48 -3.91 -5.08 -1.41
N PHE A 49 -3.24 -3.92 -1.33
CA PHE A 49 -3.49 -2.97 -0.25
C PHE A 49 -3.66 -1.54 -0.77
N ARG A 50 -4.60 -0.82 -0.14
CA ARG A 50 -4.82 0.60 -0.31
C ARG A 50 -4.53 1.30 1.01
N PHE A 51 -3.62 2.25 0.96
CA PHE A 51 -3.34 3.17 2.06
C PHE A 51 -4.12 4.45 1.82
N GLN A 52 -5.05 4.74 2.70
CA GLN A 52 -5.94 5.89 2.55
C GLN A 52 -5.76 6.85 3.72
N TRP A 53 -5.40 8.10 3.44
CA TRP A 53 -5.40 9.16 4.45
C TRP A 53 -6.84 9.58 4.75
N ILE A 54 -7.30 9.29 5.96
CA ILE A 54 -8.66 9.61 6.42
C ILE A 54 -8.54 10.47 7.68
N LYS A 55 -9.07 11.70 7.60
CA LYS A 55 -9.02 12.72 8.64
C LYS A 55 -7.57 13.10 9.02
N ASN A 56 -6.91 12.27 9.83
CA ASN A 56 -5.60 12.53 10.43
C ASN A 56 -4.71 11.29 10.56
N HIS A 57 -5.08 10.16 9.95
CA HIS A 57 -4.29 8.93 9.98
C HIS A 57 -4.44 8.15 8.68
N TYR A 58 -3.51 7.23 8.42
CA TYR A 58 -3.64 6.27 7.33
C TYR A 58 -4.51 5.11 7.78
N VAL A 59 -5.41 4.70 6.89
CA VAL A 59 -6.23 3.51 7.01
C VAL A 59 -5.83 2.57 5.89
N VAL A 60 -5.36 1.39 6.26
CA VAL A 60 -4.99 0.36 5.30
C VAL A 60 -6.16 -0.59 5.12
N LYS A 61 -6.44 -0.93 3.87
CA LYS A 61 -7.48 -1.88 3.47
C LYS A 61 -6.89 -2.89 2.50
N PHE A 62 -7.33 -4.14 2.57
CA PHE A 62 -7.13 -5.04 1.44
C PHE A 62 -7.96 -4.59 0.24
N VAL A 63 -7.47 -4.93 -0.94
CA VAL A 63 -8.08 -4.62 -2.22
C VAL A 63 -8.05 -5.85 -3.11
N GLY A 64 -9.05 -5.96 -3.99
CA GLY A 64 -9.07 -6.94 -5.05
C GLY A 64 -10.09 -6.58 -6.11
N TYR A 65 -10.09 -7.36 -7.18
CA TYR A 65 -11.11 -7.31 -8.21
C TYR A 65 -12.18 -8.36 -7.94
N ASP A 66 -13.45 -7.98 -8.04
CA ASP A 66 -14.55 -8.96 -7.99
C ASP A 66 -14.65 -9.76 -9.30
N SER A 67 -15.62 -10.67 -9.36
CA SER A 67 -15.86 -11.53 -10.52
C SER A 67 -16.20 -10.76 -11.80
N GLU A 68 -16.59 -9.49 -11.70
CA GLU A 68 -16.87 -8.61 -12.83
C GLU A 68 -15.67 -7.71 -13.20
N GLY A 69 -14.53 -7.90 -12.52
CA GLY A 69 -13.35 -7.05 -12.71
C GLY A 69 -13.52 -5.66 -12.11
N LYS A 70 -14.50 -5.44 -11.21
CA LYS A 70 -14.65 -4.17 -10.50
C LYS A 70 -13.77 -4.17 -9.26
N TRP A 71 -13.13 -3.03 -9.06
CA TRP A 71 -12.25 -2.77 -7.94
C TRP A 71 -13.06 -2.67 -6.63
N LYS A 72 -12.74 -3.48 -5.63
CA LYS A 72 -13.35 -3.46 -4.29
C LYS A 72 -12.31 -3.42 -3.19
N ALA A 73 -12.53 -2.52 -2.23
CA ALA A 73 -11.78 -2.47 -0.99
C ALA A 73 -12.54 -3.19 0.13
N SER A 74 -11.79 -3.89 0.97
CA SER A 74 -12.29 -4.48 2.22
C SER A 74 -12.53 -3.42 3.32
N GLN A 75 -12.94 -3.89 4.49
CA GLN A 75 -12.96 -3.09 5.71
C GLN A 75 -11.55 -2.70 6.18
N ALA A 76 -11.53 -1.81 7.18
CA ALA A 76 -10.40 -1.51 8.04
C ALA A 76 -9.54 -2.73 8.41
N ILE A 77 -8.28 -2.84 7.99
CA ILE A 77 -7.37 -3.85 8.57
C ILE A 77 -6.39 -3.27 9.58
N VAL A 78 -5.94 -2.03 9.37
CA VAL A 78 -5.11 -1.30 10.33
C VAL A 78 -5.31 0.21 10.18
N SER A 79 -5.26 0.91 11.31
CA SER A 79 -5.18 2.37 11.39
C SER A 79 -3.78 2.75 11.88
N ILE A 80 -3.10 3.57 11.09
CA ILE A 80 -1.71 3.96 11.25
C ILE A 80 -1.68 5.46 11.51
N TRP A 81 -1.40 5.84 12.75
CA TRP A 81 -1.49 7.21 13.24
C TRP A 81 -0.19 7.99 13.10
N THR A 82 0.94 7.27 13.00
CA THR A 82 2.26 7.89 12.88
C THR A 82 2.92 7.50 11.56
N TYR A 83 3.83 8.35 11.10
CA TYR A 83 4.62 8.07 9.90
C TYR A 83 5.63 6.93 10.11
N ALA A 84 6.14 6.76 11.34
CA ALA A 84 7.04 5.66 11.67
C ALA A 84 6.32 4.32 11.49
N ASP A 85 5.11 4.19 12.06
CA ASP A 85 4.27 3.00 11.89
C ASP A 85 3.94 2.72 10.41
N ALA A 86 3.76 3.78 9.60
CA ALA A 86 3.52 3.63 8.17
C ALA A 86 4.73 3.01 7.45
N ILE A 87 5.93 3.48 7.77
CA ILE A 87 7.18 2.96 7.20
C ILE A 87 7.42 1.51 7.66
N GLU A 88 7.23 1.23 8.95
CA GLU A 88 7.40 -0.12 9.51
C GLU A 88 6.41 -1.10 8.88
N PHE A 89 5.15 -0.72 8.75
CA PHE A 89 4.15 -1.54 8.07
C PHE A 89 4.59 -1.83 6.63
N LEU A 90 5.12 -0.83 5.91
CA LEU A 90 5.57 -1.02 4.52
C LEU A 90 6.77 -1.94 4.41
N ALA A 91 7.71 -1.86 5.34
CA ALA A 91 8.83 -2.79 5.41
C ALA A 91 8.34 -4.22 5.66
N ALA A 92 7.45 -4.42 6.64
CA ALA A 92 6.84 -5.71 6.92
C ALA A 92 6.03 -6.25 5.72
N PHE A 93 5.34 -5.36 5.01
CA PHE A 93 4.60 -5.66 3.81
C PHE A 93 5.50 -6.15 2.65
N LYS A 94 6.63 -5.47 2.41
CA LYS A 94 7.61 -5.92 1.40
C LYS A 94 8.04 -7.36 1.66
N ILE A 95 8.33 -7.69 2.92
CA ILE A 95 8.69 -9.04 3.34
C ILE A 95 7.55 -10.04 3.04
N LEU A 96 6.28 -9.69 3.27
CA LEU A 96 5.14 -10.57 2.96
C LEU A 96 5.03 -10.90 1.46
N PHE A 97 5.37 -9.96 0.57
CA PHE A 97 5.43 -10.19 -0.87
C PHE A 97 6.68 -10.93 -1.34
N ASP A 98 7.74 -10.90 -0.54
CA ASP A 98 8.96 -11.67 -0.76
C ASP A 98 8.83 -13.11 -0.27
N MET A 99 7.92 -13.40 0.67
CA MET A 99 7.67 -14.75 1.14
C MET A 99 7.08 -15.60 0.01
N PRO A 100 7.81 -16.62 -0.50
CA PRO A 100 7.24 -17.52 -1.49
C PRO A 100 6.06 -18.26 -0.85
N ALA A 101 4.87 -18.08 -1.41
CA ALA A 101 3.77 -18.98 -1.14
C ALA A 101 4.27 -20.37 -1.53
N LYS A 102 4.50 -21.26 -0.55
CA LYS A 102 4.91 -22.66 -0.76
C LYS A 102 3.81 -23.45 -1.48
N ARG A 103 3.45 -23.05 -2.70
CA ARG A 103 2.61 -23.82 -3.60
C ARG A 103 3.45 -25.03 -3.98
N LYS A 104 3.14 -26.17 -3.37
CA LYS A 104 3.54 -27.46 -3.94
C LYS A 104 3.03 -27.45 -5.37
N ILE A 105 3.96 -27.41 -6.33
CA ILE A 105 3.66 -27.66 -7.73
C ILE A 105 3.17 -29.11 -7.73
N LYS A 106 1.88 -29.30 -8.00
CA LYS A 106 1.32 -30.63 -8.26
C LYS A 106 1.59 -31.00 -9.71
#